data_AF-A0A355G3L5-F1
#
_entry.id   AF-A0A355G3L5-F1
#
_cell.length_a   1.000
_cell.length_b   1.000
_cell.length_c   1.000
_cell.angle_alpha   90.00
_cell.angle_beta   90.00
_cell.angle_gamma   90.00
#
_symmetry.space_group_name_H-M   'P 1'
#
loop_
_entity.id
_entity.type
_entity.pdbx_description
1 polymer ?
#
loop_
_entity_poly.entity_id
_entity_poly.type
_entity_poly.pdbx_seq_one_letter_code
_entity_poly.pdbx_strand_id
1 'polypeptide(L)'
;MKDNTQNRITDAPSALLAALMGALLTGFMWRLRGDHGFGGSTGMYAVLTVLLLFLVWLFPRKDKVNLPFITLASFAGAITAGGWGTINSQITGWMTSTGAFLGEEKAVDIAVSPLAGVITMLLLGFGWLPLFGMMLGQYFSDRKYHILNAVEGTAVFYAASYLFRFTGAPYLYKLINPTAVKLFEDGLASYGIEQTPQSLLLKFFGDQSKKVKYLLDGETLKIKIKEIPGGRNYFTCCAVLAAAFGALALIVYLALRFRDKKAAGITALTCSAMAVSITVPDVFFLIGAWGESGKIAVPQALIENSWSFWEYGTGFLFGLLIVLLLLPFAKQKLKNNVTLFELKGLPKVLKKIVAVLAFACTFCLAPVLAVASRMDEMSEKAVLPATVAAAVIGVGLTVLFTVKNKKTLSPLGKTPAQAARTACPILFAVYALLYFFIGPAYALHQPQSAVTSLMMFSFALFCLGYVLLSALLRKKTK
;
A
#
# COMPACT_ATOMS: atom_id res chain seq x y z
N MET A 1 -34.75 -18.51 1.65
CA MET A 1 -34.40 -17.83 0.38
C MET A 1 -33.06 -18.34 -0.12
N LYS A 2 -33.04 -19.13 -1.20
CA LYS A 2 -31.79 -19.54 -1.87
C LYS A 2 -31.25 -18.29 -2.58
N ASP A 3 -30.29 -17.63 -1.96
CA ASP A 3 -29.58 -16.48 -2.52
C ASP A 3 -28.62 -17.01 -3.61
N ASN A 4 -29.22 -17.36 -4.76
CA ASN A 4 -28.56 -17.70 -6.01
C ASN A 4 -27.60 -16.56 -6.30
N THR A 5 -26.31 -16.85 -6.15
CA THR A 5 -25.24 -15.86 -6.19
C THR A 5 -24.98 -15.52 -7.66
N GLN A 6 -25.93 -14.84 -8.28
CA GLN A 6 -25.81 -14.31 -9.63
C GLN A 6 -24.80 -13.15 -9.62
N ASN A 7 -24.02 -13.10 -10.68
CA ASN A 7 -23.08 -12.05 -11.02
C ASN A 7 -23.68 -10.67 -10.69
N ARG A 8 -23.11 -9.94 -9.73
CA ARG A 8 -23.61 -8.61 -9.34
C ARG A 8 -23.36 -7.58 -10.44
N ILE A 9 -22.20 -7.64 -11.06
CA ILE A 9 -21.80 -6.74 -12.15
C ILE A 9 -21.87 -7.51 -13.47
N THR A 10 -22.90 -7.24 -14.26
CA THR A 10 -23.15 -7.95 -15.53
C THR A 10 -23.15 -7.04 -16.76
N ASP A 11 -23.28 -5.74 -16.57
CA ASP A 11 -23.38 -4.71 -17.60
C ASP A 11 -22.22 -3.72 -17.53
N ALA A 12 -21.91 -3.10 -18.67
CA ALA A 12 -20.83 -2.13 -18.79
C ALA A 12 -21.00 -0.89 -17.89
N PRO A 13 -22.20 -0.27 -17.75
CA PRO A 13 -22.39 0.87 -16.86
C PRO A 13 -22.05 0.58 -15.39
N SER A 14 -22.55 -0.54 -14.85
CA SER A 14 -22.23 -0.93 -13.46
C SER A 14 -20.76 -1.28 -13.28
N ALA A 15 -20.11 -1.85 -14.30
CA ALA A 15 -18.68 -2.15 -14.28
C ALA A 15 -17.82 -0.88 -14.28
N LEU A 16 -18.16 0.08 -15.14
CA LEU A 16 -17.49 1.38 -15.20
C LEU A 16 -17.65 2.14 -13.88
N LEU A 17 -18.87 2.20 -13.34
CA LEU A 17 -19.13 2.86 -12.06
C LEU A 17 -18.35 2.20 -10.91
N ALA A 18 -18.31 0.86 -10.86
CA ALA A 18 -17.53 0.15 -9.86
C ALA A 18 -16.02 0.44 -9.96
N ALA A 19 -15.48 0.51 -11.19
CA ALA A 19 -14.08 0.83 -11.42
C ALA A 19 -13.74 2.27 -11.00
N LEU A 20 -14.58 3.24 -11.38
CA LEU A 20 -14.44 4.64 -10.96
C LEU A 20 -14.54 4.80 -9.44
N MET A 21 -15.47 4.12 -8.80
CA MET A 21 -15.58 4.11 -7.34
C MET A 21 -14.34 3.53 -6.67
N GLY A 22 -13.80 2.43 -7.20
CA GLY A 22 -12.55 1.84 -6.72
C GLY A 22 -11.39 2.82 -6.84
N ALA A 23 -11.32 3.56 -7.95
CA ALA A 23 -10.33 4.60 -8.18
C ALA A 23 -10.44 5.74 -7.16
N LEU A 24 -11.63 6.36 -7.03
CA LEU A 24 -11.86 7.48 -6.11
C LEU A 24 -11.59 7.10 -4.64
N LEU A 25 -12.08 5.93 -4.22
CA LEU A 25 -11.87 5.42 -2.86
C LEU A 25 -10.40 5.20 -2.57
N THR A 26 -9.70 4.52 -3.48
CA THR A 26 -8.30 4.14 -3.24
C THR A 26 -7.38 5.35 -3.36
N GLY A 27 -7.65 6.26 -4.31
CA GLY A 27 -6.93 7.54 -4.43
C GLY A 27 -7.05 8.39 -3.17
N PHE A 28 -8.27 8.53 -2.64
CA PHE A 28 -8.49 9.23 -1.37
C PHE A 28 -7.72 8.57 -0.22
N MET A 29 -7.89 7.25 -0.05
CA MET A 29 -7.24 6.53 1.04
C MET A 29 -5.71 6.58 0.95
N TRP A 30 -5.15 6.58 -0.27
CA TRP A 30 -3.70 6.66 -0.48
C TRP A 30 -3.14 8.05 -0.21
N ARG A 31 -3.87 9.11 -0.56
CA ARG A 31 -3.49 10.48 -0.16
C ARG A 31 -3.56 10.66 1.35
N LEU A 32 -4.63 10.19 1.99
CA LEU A 32 -4.75 10.22 3.45
C LEU A 32 -3.58 9.49 4.12
N ARG A 33 -3.19 8.31 3.59
CA ARG A 33 -1.99 7.58 4.04
C ARG A 33 -0.74 8.45 3.98
N GLY A 34 -0.53 9.10 2.85
CA GLY A 34 0.65 9.91 2.59
C GLY A 34 0.79 11.17 3.46
N ASP A 35 -0.34 11.62 4.00
CA ASP A 35 -0.47 12.80 4.81
C ASP A 35 -0.11 12.56 6.29
N HIS A 36 0.88 13.30 6.81
CA HIS A 36 1.18 13.47 8.26
C HIS A 36 1.41 12.19 9.06
N GLY A 37 2.56 11.52 8.85
CA GLY A 37 3.05 10.45 9.74
C GLY A 37 2.29 9.12 9.67
N PHE A 38 1.09 9.08 9.06
CA PHE A 38 0.33 7.85 8.81
C PHE A 38 0.93 6.99 7.67
N GLY A 39 1.97 7.51 6.99
CA GLY A 39 2.60 7.00 5.76
C GLY A 39 3.22 5.61 5.80
N GLY A 40 3.27 4.95 6.95
CA GLY A 40 3.89 3.63 7.11
C GLY A 40 3.00 2.44 6.73
N SER A 41 3.38 1.27 7.27
CA SER A 41 2.64 0.00 7.10
C SER A 41 1.21 0.08 7.64
N THR A 42 0.96 0.83 8.71
CA THR A 42 -0.39 1.05 9.27
C THR A 42 -1.32 1.77 8.30
N GLY A 43 -0.84 2.81 7.61
CA GLY A 43 -1.65 3.49 6.62
C GLY A 43 -1.92 2.62 5.39
N MET A 44 -0.92 1.85 4.94
CA MET A 44 -1.14 0.83 3.91
C MET A 44 -2.19 -0.21 4.31
N TYR A 45 -2.15 -0.67 5.56
CA TYR A 45 -3.17 -1.57 6.09
C TYR A 45 -4.59 -0.98 5.99
N ALA A 46 -4.75 0.31 6.31
CA ALA A 46 -6.04 1.00 6.19
C ALA A 46 -6.51 1.09 4.73
N VAL A 47 -5.64 1.52 3.79
CA VAL A 47 -5.96 1.57 2.36
C VAL A 47 -6.45 0.21 1.85
N LEU A 48 -5.67 -0.84 2.11
CA LEU A 48 -5.97 -2.19 1.63
C LEU A 48 -7.22 -2.78 2.29
N THR A 49 -7.49 -2.43 3.55
CA THR A 49 -8.71 -2.85 4.25
C THR A 49 -9.96 -2.28 3.59
N VAL A 50 -9.99 -0.97 3.35
CA VAL A 50 -11.15 -0.32 2.74
C VAL A 50 -11.33 -0.82 1.31
N LEU A 51 -10.24 -0.95 0.53
CA LEU A 51 -10.28 -1.53 -0.81
C LEU A 51 -10.79 -2.97 -0.78
N LEU A 52 -10.33 -3.82 0.14
CA LEU A 52 -10.75 -5.21 0.20
C LEU A 52 -12.23 -5.36 0.60
N LEU A 53 -12.73 -4.51 1.51
CA LEU A 53 -14.17 -4.43 1.81
C LEU A 53 -14.97 -4.04 0.56
N PHE A 54 -14.48 -3.09 -0.23
CA PHE A 54 -15.10 -2.71 -1.50
C PHE A 54 -15.11 -3.90 -2.48
N LEU A 55 -13.97 -4.57 -2.68
CA LEU A 55 -13.86 -5.74 -3.57
C LEU A 55 -14.74 -6.92 -3.14
N VAL A 56 -14.82 -7.21 -1.84
CA VAL A 56 -15.70 -8.25 -1.29
C VAL A 56 -17.18 -7.91 -1.52
N TRP A 57 -17.54 -6.63 -1.45
CA TRP A 57 -18.90 -6.20 -1.76
C TRP A 57 -19.26 -6.42 -3.24
N LEU A 58 -18.35 -6.06 -4.15
CA LEU A 58 -18.52 -6.20 -5.60
C LEU A 58 -18.50 -7.66 -6.05
N PHE A 59 -17.55 -8.44 -5.53
CA PHE A 59 -17.25 -9.81 -5.94
C PHE A 59 -17.43 -10.78 -4.77
N PRO A 60 -18.66 -10.99 -4.30
CA PRO A 60 -18.91 -11.76 -3.09
C PRO A 60 -18.67 -13.25 -3.30
N ARG A 61 -17.83 -13.86 -2.46
CA ARG A 61 -17.66 -15.32 -2.34
C ARG A 61 -18.00 -15.74 -0.92
N LYS A 62 -19.25 -16.14 -0.72
CA LYS A 62 -19.83 -16.39 0.62
C LYS A 62 -19.13 -17.50 1.38
N ASP A 63 -18.59 -18.46 0.65
CA ASP A 63 -17.74 -19.51 1.14
C ASP A 63 -16.39 -18.94 1.57
N LYS A 64 -15.76 -18.06 0.78
CA LYS A 64 -14.34 -17.70 0.95
C LYS A 64 -14.02 -16.50 1.84
N VAL A 65 -15.01 -15.69 2.25
CA VAL A 65 -14.74 -14.49 3.08
C VAL A 65 -15.05 -14.73 4.54
N ASN A 66 -14.08 -14.42 5.40
CA ASN A 66 -14.30 -14.16 6.81
C ASN A 66 -13.51 -12.91 7.24
N LEU A 67 -13.79 -12.39 8.42
CA LEU A 67 -13.11 -11.21 8.93
C LEU A 67 -11.59 -11.41 9.09
N PRO A 68 -11.10 -12.56 9.62
CA PRO A 68 -9.67 -12.86 9.64
C PRO A 68 -8.99 -12.78 8.27
N PHE A 69 -9.63 -13.21 7.18
CA PHE A 69 -9.09 -13.08 5.83
C PHE A 69 -8.88 -11.61 5.46
N ILE A 70 -9.84 -10.74 5.75
CA ILE A 70 -9.73 -9.31 5.45
C ILE A 70 -8.52 -8.72 6.18
N THR A 71 -8.42 -8.97 7.49
CA THR A 71 -7.29 -8.51 8.30
C THR A 71 -5.96 -9.07 7.79
N LEU A 72 -5.88 -10.38 7.53
CA LEU A 72 -4.64 -11.02 7.09
C LEU A 72 -4.21 -10.54 5.71
N ALA A 73 -5.13 -10.37 4.77
CA ALA A 73 -4.82 -9.88 3.44
C ALA A 73 -4.31 -8.42 3.50
N SER A 74 -5.00 -7.55 4.23
CA SER A 74 -4.54 -6.16 4.45
C SER A 74 -3.18 -6.11 5.14
N PHE A 75 -2.97 -6.94 6.16
CA PHE A 75 -1.68 -7.05 6.86
C PHE A 75 -0.58 -7.56 5.93
N ALA A 76 -0.87 -8.57 5.11
CA ALA A 76 0.08 -9.13 4.15
C ALA A 76 0.59 -8.08 3.15
N GLY A 77 -0.26 -7.15 2.70
CA GLY A 77 0.19 -6.03 1.86
C GLY A 77 0.89 -4.91 2.64
N ALA A 78 0.56 -4.73 3.92
CA ALA A 78 1.20 -3.73 4.78
C ALA A 78 2.66 -4.08 5.13
N ILE A 79 2.97 -5.38 5.34
CA ILE A 79 4.34 -5.82 5.71
C ILE A 79 5.32 -5.85 4.54
N THR A 80 4.83 -5.78 3.30
CA THR A 80 5.66 -5.69 2.09
C THR A 80 5.84 -4.24 1.64
N ALA A 81 5.32 -3.27 2.38
CA ALA A 81 5.50 -1.86 2.06
C ALA A 81 6.95 -1.42 2.26
N GLY A 82 7.63 -1.14 1.16
CA GLY A 82 9.01 -0.62 1.12
C GLY A 82 9.06 0.91 1.22
N GLY A 83 10.27 1.49 1.29
CA GLY A 83 10.47 2.93 1.19
C GLY A 83 10.66 3.38 -0.27
N TRP A 84 10.07 4.51 -0.65
CA TRP A 84 10.02 4.99 -2.05
C TRP A 84 10.61 6.39 -2.28
N GLY A 85 10.64 7.26 -1.26
CA GLY A 85 10.90 8.70 -1.45
C GLY A 85 12.22 9.10 -2.13
N THR A 86 13.28 8.29 -2.04
CA THR A 86 14.58 8.57 -2.72
C THR A 86 14.63 8.08 -4.17
N ILE A 87 13.60 7.35 -4.63
CA ILE A 87 13.52 6.79 -5.98
C ILE A 87 12.73 7.72 -6.90
N ASN A 88 11.70 8.38 -6.38
CA ASN A 88 10.83 9.27 -7.14
C ASN A 88 11.59 10.42 -7.83
N SER A 89 12.68 10.94 -7.24
CA SER A 89 13.48 11.97 -7.90
C SER A 89 14.28 11.45 -9.10
N GLN A 90 14.66 10.17 -9.13
CA GLN A 90 15.49 9.63 -10.22
C GLN A 90 14.77 9.64 -11.57
N ILE A 91 13.43 9.62 -11.58
CA ILE A 91 12.67 9.73 -12.83
C ILE A 91 12.80 11.11 -13.47
N THR A 92 13.12 12.15 -12.70
CA THR A 92 13.33 13.52 -13.23
C THR A 92 14.71 13.69 -13.85
N GLY A 93 15.56 12.66 -13.76
CA GLY A 93 16.95 12.68 -14.24
C GLY A 93 17.95 13.22 -13.22
N TRP A 94 17.51 13.47 -11.99
CA TRP A 94 18.35 14.02 -10.92
C TRP A 94 18.23 13.21 -9.64
N MET A 95 19.33 13.12 -8.91
CA MET A 95 19.36 12.52 -7.59
C MET A 95 20.23 13.36 -6.67
N THR A 96 19.68 13.78 -5.55
CA THR A 96 20.41 14.47 -4.49
C THR A 96 21.13 13.46 -3.61
N SER A 97 22.39 13.74 -3.28
CA SER A 97 23.13 12.94 -2.30
C SER A 97 22.44 13.03 -0.92
N THR A 98 22.45 11.92 -0.19
CA THR A 98 21.76 11.84 1.11
C THR A 98 22.47 12.56 2.25
N GLY A 99 23.71 12.99 2.01
CA GLY A 99 24.54 13.84 2.86
C GLY A 99 25.55 14.60 2.00
N ALA A 100 26.21 15.61 2.57
CA ALA A 100 27.32 16.30 1.93
C ALA A 100 28.58 15.41 1.89
N PHE A 101 29.48 15.65 0.93
CA PHE A 101 30.82 15.07 0.98
C PHE A 101 31.68 15.79 2.02
N LEU A 102 32.81 15.20 2.43
CA LEU A 102 33.74 15.88 3.33
C LEU A 102 34.27 17.15 2.67
N GLY A 103 34.21 18.26 3.41
CA GLY A 103 34.61 19.59 2.92
C GLY A 103 33.51 20.35 2.19
N GLU A 104 32.33 19.75 2.00
CA GLU A 104 31.16 20.43 1.42
C GLU A 104 30.12 20.77 2.48
N GLU A 105 29.47 21.93 2.33
CA GLU A 105 28.45 22.40 3.27
C GLU A 105 27.06 21.81 3.01
N LYS A 106 26.81 21.27 1.81
CA LYS A 106 25.49 20.79 1.37
C LYS A 106 25.59 19.55 0.50
N ALA A 107 24.49 18.80 0.45
CA ALA A 107 24.34 17.69 -0.49
C ALA A 107 24.43 18.16 -1.94
N VAL A 108 24.88 17.26 -2.81
CA VAL A 108 25.13 17.51 -4.23
C VAL A 108 24.06 16.83 -5.08
N ASP A 109 23.56 17.52 -6.09
CA ASP A 109 22.70 16.94 -7.11
C ASP A 109 23.54 16.31 -8.22
N ILE A 110 23.24 15.05 -8.53
CA ILE A 110 23.86 14.34 -9.65
C ILE A 110 22.85 13.97 -10.73
N ALA A 111 23.29 14.07 -11.97
CA ALA A 111 22.52 13.61 -13.12
C ALA A 111 22.49 12.07 -13.15
N VAL A 112 21.31 11.51 -13.30
CA VAL A 112 21.08 10.07 -13.45
C VAL A 112 20.18 9.81 -14.65
N SER A 113 20.20 8.60 -15.18
CA SER A 113 19.32 8.22 -16.28
C SER A 113 17.84 8.22 -15.81
N PRO A 114 16.95 9.02 -16.43
CA PRO A 114 15.51 8.96 -16.15
C PRO A 114 14.94 7.55 -16.36
N LEU A 115 15.44 6.84 -17.38
CA LEU A 115 15.04 5.47 -17.68
C LEU A 115 15.40 4.50 -16.54
N ALA A 116 16.55 4.70 -15.88
CA ALA A 116 16.91 3.93 -14.70
C ALA A 116 15.93 4.18 -13.54
N GLY A 117 15.48 5.42 -13.37
CA GLY A 117 14.42 5.80 -12.44
C GLY A 117 13.11 5.07 -12.75
N VAL A 118 12.65 5.12 -14.01
CA VAL A 118 11.42 4.41 -14.48
C VAL A 118 11.51 2.91 -14.20
N ILE A 119 12.61 2.26 -14.57
CA ILE A 119 12.81 0.82 -14.34
C ILE A 119 12.75 0.50 -12.85
N THR A 120 13.39 1.32 -12.01
CA THR A 120 13.41 1.12 -10.56
C THR A 120 12.01 1.31 -9.96
N MET A 121 11.22 2.28 -10.43
CA MET A 121 9.84 2.50 -9.98
C MET A 121 8.89 1.36 -10.38
N LEU A 122 9.04 0.83 -11.60
CA LEU A 122 8.30 -0.36 -12.04
C LEU A 122 8.60 -1.56 -11.14
N LEU A 123 9.87 -1.78 -10.81
CA LEU A 123 10.29 -2.87 -9.93
C LEU A 123 9.83 -2.64 -8.49
N LEU A 124 9.82 -1.39 -8.01
CA LEU A 124 9.27 -1.04 -6.69
C LEU A 124 7.80 -1.43 -6.62
N GLY A 125 6.97 -0.98 -7.56
CA GLY A 125 5.55 -1.31 -7.51
C GLY A 125 5.28 -2.80 -7.73
N PHE A 126 6.06 -3.48 -8.58
CA PHE A 126 5.94 -4.93 -8.76
C PHE A 126 6.26 -5.71 -7.48
N GLY A 127 7.28 -5.28 -6.72
CA GLY A 127 7.66 -5.88 -5.44
C GLY A 127 6.80 -5.46 -4.24
N TRP A 128 5.91 -4.47 -4.38
CA TRP A 128 5.24 -3.83 -3.24
C TRP A 128 4.10 -4.67 -2.66
N LEU A 129 3.20 -5.21 -3.48
CA LEU A 129 1.98 -5.89 -3.01
C LEU A 129 1.86 -7.40 -3.35
N PRO A 130 2.94 -8.20 -3.38
CA PRO A 130 2.88 -9.59 -3.83
C PRO A 130 2.09 -10.49 -2.87
N LEU A 131 2.21 -10.30 -1.55
CA LEU A 131 1.46 -11.11 -0.58
C LEU A 131 -0.03 -10.75 -0.56
N PHE A 132 -0.37 -9.46 -0.75
CA PHE A 132 -1.76 -9.06 -0.97
C PHE A 132 -2.33 -9.66 -2.25
N GLY A 133 -1.57 -9.61 -3.35
CA GLY A 133 -1.91 -10.25 -4.62
C GLY A 133 -2.12 -11.75 -4.50
N MET A 134 -1.28 -12.44 -3.71
CA MET A 134 -1.47 -13.86 -3.39
C MET A 134 -2.80 -14.09 -2.68
N MET A 135 -3.12 -13.31 -1.65
CA MET A 135 -4.37 -13.47 -0.89
C MET A 135 -5.61 -13.21 -1.76
N LEU A 136 -5.56 -12.20 -2.64
CA LEU A 136 -6.58 -11.98 -3.67
C LEU A 136 -6.65 -13.14 -4.67
N GLY A 137 -5.52 -13.65 -5.13
CA GLY A 137 -5.45 -14.78 -6.04
C GLY A 137 -6.08 -16.04 -5.44
N GLN A 138 -5.78 -16.35 -4.19
CA GLN A 138 -6.38 -17.46 -3.45
C GLN A 138 -7.90 -17.28 -3.28
N TYR A 139 -8.35 -16.04 -3.03
CA TYR A 139 -9.76 -15.69 -2.93
C TYR A 139 -10.54 -15.98 -4.23
N PHE A 140 -9.97 -15.61 -5.38
CA PHE A 140 -10.59 -15.81 -6.69
C PHE A 140 -10.31 -17.17 -7.33
N SER A 141 -9.34 -17.91 -6.82
CA SER A 141 -9.06 -19.28 -7.24
C SER A 141 -10.22 -20.23 -6.90
N ASP A 142 -10.27 -21.39 -7.56
CA ASP A 142 -11.18 -22.50 -7.25
C ASP A 142 -10.52 -23.53 -6.31
N ARG A 143 -9.21 -23.41 -6.05
CA ARG A 143 -8.44 -24.25 -5.14
C ARG A 143 -8.78 -23.95 -3.67
N LYS A 144 -8.64 -24.98 -2.82
CA LYS A 144 -8.67 -24.85 -1.36
C LYS A 144 -7.31 -24.40 -0.84
N TYR A 145 -7.28 -23.29 -0.11
CA TYR A 145 -6.08 -22.80 0.56
C TYR A 145 -6.22 -22.88 2.08
N HIS A 146 -5.15 -23.29 2.74
CA HIS A 146 -5.01 -23.29 4.20
C HIS A 146 -4.10 -22.13 4.64
N ILE A 147 -4.19 -21.74 5.91
CA ILE A 147 -3.33 -20.69 6.47
C ILE A 147 -1.84 -21.02 6.32
N LEU A 148 -1.47 -22.31 6.43
CA LEU A 148 -0.11 -22.78 6.21
C LEU A 148 0.38 -22.48 4.78
N ASN A 149 -0.48 -22.56 3.77
CA ASN A 149 -0.11 -22.22 2.40
C ASN A 149 0.21 -20.72 2.24
N ALA A 150 -0.47 -19.86 3.02
CA ALA A 150 -0.16 -18.43 3.04
C ALA A 150 1.18 -18.18 3.74
N VAL A 151 1.45 -18.88 4.86
CA VAL A 151 2.74 -18.83 5.56
C VAL A 151 3.88 -19.33 4.67
N GLU A 152 3.69 -20.44 3.95
CA GLU A 152 4.65 -20.97 2.97
C GLU A 152 4.94 -19.94 1.87
N GLY A 153 3.90 -19.33 1.28
CA GLY A 153 4.08 -18.29 0.27
C GLY A 153 4.84 -17.07 0.80
N THR A 154 4.53 -16.63 2.02
CA THR A 154 5.28 -15.56 2.70
C THR A 154 6.74 -15.94 2.93
N ALA A 155 7.01 -17.17 3.36
CA ALA A 155 8.37 -17.67 3.53
C ALA A 155 9.14 -17.71 2.21
N VAL A 156 8.52 -18.17 1.13
CA VAL A 156 9.12 -18.18 -0.22
C VAL A 156 9.46 -16.76 -0.68
N PHE A 157 8.54 -15.81 -0.52
CA PHE A 157 8.77 -14.40 -0.88
C PHE A 157 9.98 -13.82 -0.17
N TYR A 158 10.03 -13.91 1.16
CA TYR A 158 11.13 -13.33 1.93
C TYR A 158 12.44 -14.09 1.73
N ALA A 159 12.42 -15.43 1.64
CA ALA A 159 13.62 -16.21 1.38
C ALA A 159 14.24 -15.85 0.01
N ALA A 160 13.42 -15.78 -1.05
CA ALA A 160 13.89 -15.40 -2.38
C ALA A 160 14.36 -13.94 -2.42
N SER A 161 13.61 -13.01 -1.82
CA SER A 161 13.99 -11.60 -1.73
C SER A 161 15.31 -11.42 -1.01
N TYR A 162 15.48 -12.02 0.17
CA TYR A 162 16.72 -11.93 0.93
C TYR A 162 17.90 -12.58 0.21
N LEU A 163 17.72 -13.78 -0.36
CA LEU A 163 18.76 -14.44 -1.13
C LEU A 163 19.21 -13.60 -2.33
N PHE A 164 18.27 -13.02 -3.07
CA PHE A 164 18.59 -12.15 -4.20
C PHE A 164 19.22 -10.83 -3.76
N ARG A 165 18.81 -10.29 -2.61
CA ARG A 165 19.44 -9.10 -2.02
C ARG A 165 20.92 -9.32 -1.68
N PHE A 166 21.27 -10.53 -1.24
CA PHE A 166 22.66 -10.92 -0.95
C PHE A 166 23.51 -11.12 -2.21
N THR A 167 22.88 -11.58 -3.29
CA THR A 167 23.59 -12.10 -4.46
C THR A 167 23.40 -11.17 -5.65
N GLY A 168 22.24 -11.20 -6.30
CA GLY A 168 22.01 -10.55 -7.59
C GLY A 168 21.68 -9.05 -7.55
N ALA A 169 21.04 -8.55 -6.48
CA ALA A 169 20.53 -7.18 -6.46
C ALA A 169 21.64 -6.09 -6.61
N PRO A 170 22.82 -6.20 -5.96
CA PRO A 170 23.92 -5.25 -6.14
C PRO A 170 24.39 -5.13 -7.60
N TYR A 171 24.59 -6.28 -8.26
CA TYR A 171 25.06 -6.32 -9.64
C TYR A 171 24.00 -5.80 -10.61
N LEU A 172 22.75 -6.23 -10.42
CA LEU A 172 21.64 -5.74 -11.24
C LEU A 172 21.44 -4.24 -11.06
N TYR A 173 21.59 -3.70 -9.85
CA TYR A 173 21.48 -2.27 -9.63
C TYR A 173 22.62 -1.49 -10.32
N LYS A 174 23.85 -2.00 -10.27
CA LYS A 174 24.99 -1.41 -10.99
C LYS A 174 24.79 -1.41 -12.51
N LEU A 175 24.08 -2.40 -13.06
CA LEU A 175 23.69 -2.41 -14.47
C LEU A 175 22.59 -1.40 -14.80
N ILE A 176 21.59 -1.24 -13.91
CA ILE A 176 20.46 -0.32 -14.13
C ILE A 176 20.88 1.14 -13.96
N ASN A 177 21.62 1.45 -12.89
CA ASN A 177 22.02 2.82 -12.56
C ASN A 177 23.48 2.89 -12.06
N PRO A 178 24.48 2.76 -12.95
CA PRO A 178 25.88 2.77 -12.57
C PRO A 178 26.29 4.09 -11.90
N THR A 179 25.73 5.22 -12.33
CA THR A 179 26.04 6.55 -11.75
C THR A 179 25.61 6.65 -10.29
N ALA A 180 24.43 6.13 -9.95
CA ALA A 180 23.97 6.13 -8.56
C ALA A 180 24.77 5.19 -7.65
N VAL A 181 25.28 4.08 -8.19
CA VAL A 181 26.20 3.19 -7.45
C VAL A 181 27.55 3.89 -7.24
N LYS A 182 28.08 4.53 -8.29
CA LYS A 182 29.32 5.29 -8.21
C LYS A 182 29.24 6.41 -7.18
N LEU A 183 28.11 7.11 -7.07
CA LEU A 183 27.91 8.13 -6.01
C LEU A 183 28.16 7.55 -4.61
N PHE A 184 27.74 6.32 -4.35
CA PHE A 184 27.98 5.69 -3.06
C PHE A 184 29.42 5.20 -2.93
N GLU A 185 30.06 4.71 -3.99
CA GLU A 185 31.49 4.39 -4.02
C GLU A 185 32.34 5.65 -3.69
N ASP A 186 32.04 6.78 -4.33
CA ASP A 186 32.68 8.07 -4.09
C ASP A 186 32.39 8.58 -2.66
N GLY A 187 31.15 8.41 -2.18
CA GLY A 187 30.77 8.70 -0.80
C GLY A 187 31.61 7.91 0.20
N LEU A 188 31.79 6.61 -0.01
CA LEU A 188 32.63 5.79 0.87
C LEU A 188 34.10 6.21 0.83
N ALA A 189 34.62 6.50 -0.36
CA ALA A 189 35.98 6.96 -0.55
C ALA A 189 36.26 8.29 0.18
N SER A 190 35.32 9.25 0.11
CA SER A 190 35.46 10.53 0.83
C SER A 190 35.56 10.34 2.34
N TYR A 191 34.87 9.35 2.92
CA TYR A 191 34.98 9.02 4.34
C TYR A 191 36.15 8.06 4.65
N GLY A 192 37.05 7.77 3.70
CA GLY A 192 38.17 6.86 3.90
C GLY A 192 37.75 5.41 4.16
N ILE A 193 36.56 5.02 3.70
CA ILE A 193 35.99 3.68 3.92
C ILE A 193 36.35 2.78 2.73
N GLU A 194 37.29 1.86 2.92
CA GLU A 194 37.79 0.95 1.87
C GLU A 194 36.80 -0.16 1.45
N GLN A 195 35.72 -0.35 2.21
CA GLN A 195 34.73 -1.37 1.92
C GLN A 195 33.87 -1.02 0.70
N THR A 196 33.60 -2.00 -0.17
CA THR A 196 32.68 -1.80 -1.30
C THR A 196 31.22 -1.66 -0.84
N PRO A 197 30.34 -1.00 -1.62
CA PRO A 197 28.91 -0.94 -1.36
C PRO A 197 28.26 -2.30 -1.07
N GLN A 198 28.67 -3.35 -1.80
CA GLN A 198 28.18 -4.71 -1.61
C GLN A 198 28.61 -5.30 -0.27
N SER A 199 29.88 -5.11 0.13
CA SER A 199 30.36 -5.62 1.42
C SER A 199 29.65 -4.95 2.61
N LEU A 200 29.33 -3.65 2.49
CA LEU A 200 28.57 -2.92 3.50
C LEU A 200 27.10 -3.34 3.52
N LEU A 201 26.52 -3.65 2.36
CA LEU A 201 25.17 -4.23 2.28
C LEU A 201 25.09 -5.55 3.05
N LEU A 202 26.09 -6.42 2.90
CA LEU A 202 26.19 -7.70 3.61
C LEU A 202 26.38 -7.48 5.12
N LYS A 203 27.25 -6.55 5.51
CA LYS A 203 27.54 -6.22 6.92
C LYS A 203 26.33 -5.64 7.66
N PHE A 204 25.48 -4.88 6.99
CA PHE A 204 24.35 -4.15 7.59
C PHE A 204 22.96 -4.66 7.17
N PHE A 205 22.90 -5.90 6.69
CA PHE A 205 21.72 -6.51 6.07
C PHE A 205 20.42 -6.43 6.90
N GLY A 206 20.52 -6.54 8.23
CA GLY A 206 19.38 -6.47 9.15
C GLY A 206 19.26 -5.17 9.95
N ASP A 207 20.27 -4.30 9.90
CA ASP A 207 20.28 -3.08 10.70
C ASP A 207 21.11 -1.98 10.02
N GLN A 208 20.39 -1.17 9.25
CA GLN A 208 20.94 -0.03 8.54
C GLN A 208 21.02 1.23 9.42
N SER A 209 20.66 1.13 10.71
CA SER A 209 20.88 2.19 11.70
C SER A 209 22.31 2.16 12.25
N LYS A 210 23.05 1.09 11.98
CA LYS A 210 24.45 0.92 12.41
C LYS A 210 25.35 1.97 11.79
N LYS A 211 26.29 2.44 12.63
CA LYS A 211 27.29 3.43 12.25
C LYS A 211 28.58 2.76 11.79
N VAL A 212 29.19 3.33 10.77
CA VAL A 212 30.56 3.01 10.34
C VAL A 212 31.51 4.02 10.98
N LYS A 213 32.68 3.54 11.40
CA LYS A 213 33.74 4.41 11.90
C LYS A 213 34.50 4.99 10.70
N TYR A 214 34.85 6.26 10.77
CA TYR A 214 35.74 6.91 9.81
C TYR A 214 36.72 7.83 10.54
N LEU A 215 37.81 8.18 9.88
CA LEU A 215 38.84 9.08 10.41
C LEU A 215 38.70 10.44 9.74
N LEU A 216 38.68 11.49 10.56
CA LEU A 216 38.73 12.88 10.13
C LEU A 216 39.71 13.62 11.03
N ASP A 217 40.76 14.22 10.46
CA ASP A 217 41.78 14.99 11.20
C ASP A 217 42.40 14.25 12.41
N GLY A 218 42.56 12.93 12.29
CA GLY A 218 43.11 12.08 13.36
C GLY A 218 42.08 11.61 14.41
N GLU A 219 40.83 12.08 14.35
CA GLU A 219 39.75 11.65 15.23
C GLU A 219 38.89 10.55 14.60
N THR A 220 38.47 9.58 15.43
CA THR A 220 37.53 8.52 14.99
C THR A 220 36.09 8.97 15.19
N LEU A 221 35.40 9.25 14.09
CA LEU A 221 33.99 9.63 14.05
C LEU A 221 33.09 8.46 13.63
N LYS A 222 31.77 8.62 13.78
CA LYS A 222 30.77 7.59 13.46
C LYS A 222 29.61 8.17 12.65
N ILE A 223 29.36 7.64 11.46
CA ILE A 223 28.26 8.04 10.57
C ILE A 223 27.34 6.86 10.27
N LYS A 224 26.02 7.05 10.14
CA LYS A 224 25.15 5.96 9.69
C LYS A 224 25.38 5.70 8.20
N ILE A 225 25.34 4.44 7.79
CA ILE A 225 25.60 4.09 6.38
C ILE A 225 24.64 4.77 5.39
N LYS A 226 23.40 5.05 5.82
CA LYS A 226 22.40 5.75 5.02
C LYS A 226 22.64 7.26 4.88
N GLU A 227 23.43 7.83 5.79
CA GLU A 227 23.77 9.27 5.81
C GLU A 227 24.97 9.56 4.90
N ILE A 228 25.76 8.54 4.54
CA ILE A 228 26.82 8.66 3.52
C ILE A 228 26.17 9.00 2.16
N PRO A 229 26.76 9.90 1.35
CA PRO A 229 26.31 10.19 -0.01
C PRO A 229 25.98 8.92 -0.80
N GLY A 230 24.80 8.86 -1.42
CA GLY A 230 24.33 7.70 -2.19
C GLY A 230 23.90 6.46 -1.38
N GLY A 231 24.21 6.40 -0.08
CA GLY A 231 23.97 5.22 0.76
C GLY A 231 22.49 4.86 0.89
N ARG A 232 21.62 5.79 1.32
CA ARG A 232 20.18 5.50 1.45
C ARG A 232 19.57 5.02 0.13
N ASN A 233 19.96 5.63 -0.97
CA ASN A 233 19.48 5.25 -2.29
C ASN A 233 19.92 3.83 -2.67
N TYR A 234 21.21 3.53 -2.59
CA TYR A 234 21.76 2.20 -2.92
C TYR A 234 21.07 1.07 -2.15
N PHE A 235 20.93 1.22 -0.83
CA PHE A 235 20.29 0.21 0.01
C PHE A 235 18.79 0.04 -0.29
N THR A 236 18.11 1.12 -0.68
CA THR A 236 16.68 1.11 -1.03
C THR A 236 16.47 0.44 -2.38
N CYS A 237 17.24 0.81 -3.41
CA CYS A 237 17.16 0.19 -4.73
C CYS A 237 17.48 -1.30 -4.70
N CYS A 238 18.50 -1.72 -3.95
CA CYS A 238 18.78 -3.16 -3.76
C CYS A 238 17.61 -3.89 -3.07
N ALA A 239 16.93 -3.26 -2.11
CA ALA A 239 15.75 -3.83 -1.47
C ALA A 239 14.56 -3.94 -2.43
N VAL A 240 14.38 -2.95 -3.31
CA VAL A 240 13.35 -2.94 -4.35
C VAL A 240 13.55 -4.07 -5.36
N LEU A 241 14.76 -4.21 -5.89
CA LEU A 241 15.09 -5.29 -6.83
C LEU A 241 14.87 -6.67 -6.20
N ALA A 242 15.28 -6.82 -4.94
CA ALA A 242 15.05 -8.01 -4.14
C ALA A 242 13.56 -8.32 -3.94
N ALA A 243 12.74 -7.32 -3.61
CA ALA A 243 11.30 -7.49 -3.45
C ALA A 243 10.62 -7.88 -4.77
N ALA A 244 11.01 -7.28 -5.89
CA ALA A 244 10.52 -7.64 -7.22
C ALA A 244 10.86 -9.10 -7.58
N PHE A 245 12.08 -9.54 -7.27
CA PHE A 245 12.48 -10.94 -7.46
C PHE A 245 11.70 -11.89 -6.53
N GLY A 246 11.49 -11.51 -5.27
CA GLY A 246 10.65 -12.25 -4.33
C GLY A 246 9.21 -12.39 -4.84
N ALA A 247 8.64 -11.34 -5.43
CA ALA A 247 7.32 -11.36 -6.05
C ALA A 247 7.26 -12.36 -7.20
N LEU A 248 8.27 -12.36 -8.09
CA LEU A 248 8.38 -13.33 -9.18
C LEU A 248 8.47 -14.77 -8.65
N ALA A 249 9.31 -15.02 -7.64
CA ALA A 249 9.46 -16.33 -7.02
C ALA A 249 8.13 -16.81 -6.41
N LEU A 250 7.37 -15.92 -5.76
CA LEU A 250 6.05 -16.24 -5.24
C LEU A 250 5.06 -16.61 -6.35
N ILE A 251 5.02 -15.85 -7.45
CA ILE A 251 4.15 -16.12 -8.60
C ILE A 251 4.48 -17.50 -9.20
N VAL A 252 5.77 -17.79 -9.41
CA VAL A 252 6.25 -19.08 -9.91
C VAL A 252 5.91 -20.21 -8.93
N TYR A 253 6.08 -19.99 -7.62
CA TYR A 253 5.70 -20.93 -6.59
C TYR A 253 4.21 -21.29 -6.66
N LEU A 254 3.33 -20.30 -6.75
CA LEU A 254 1.88 -20.52 -6.89
C LEU A 254 1.57 -21.31 -8.18
N ALA A 255 2.23 -20.98 -9.28
CA ALA A 255 2.03 -21.62 -10.58
C ALA A 255 2.52 -23.07 -10.61
N LEU A 256 3.66 -23.38 -9.97
CA LEU A 256 4.29 -24.70 -10.04
C LEU A 256 3.86 -25.61 -8.89
N ARG A 257 4.00 -25.16 -7.63
CA ARG A 257 3.70 -25.98 -6.44
C ARG A 257 2.22 -26.28 -6.33
N PHE A 258 1.38 -25.26 -6.54
CA PHE A 258 -0.07 -25.41 -6.44
C PHE A 258 -0.75 -25.63 -7.79
N ARG A 259 -0.01 -25.58 -8.91
CA ARG A 259 -0.60 -25.70 -10.26
C ARG A 259 -1.79 -24.74 -10.46
N ASP A 260 -1.77 -23.61 -9.77
CA ASP A 260 -2.88 -22.68 -9.71
C ASP A 260 -2.57 -21.43 -10.54
N LYS A 261 -2.80 -21.54 -11.85
CA LYS A 261 -2.56 -20.46 -12.82
C LYS A 261 -3.41 -19.23 -12.53
N LYS A 262 -4.58 -19.40 -11.90
CA LYS A 262 -5.50 -18.31 -11.60
C LYS A 262 -5.02 -17.48 -10.41
N ALA A 263 -4.62 -18.13 -9.32
CA ALA A 263 -4.01 -17.45 -8.19
C ALA A 263 -2.68 -16.77 -8.59
N ALA A 264 -1.83 -17.48 -9.33
CA ALA A 264 -0.58 -16.93 -9.84
C ALA A 264 -0.82 -15.72 -10.77
N GLY A 265 -1.77 -15.85 -11.72
CA GLY A 265 -2.12 -14.78 -12.65
C GLY A 265 -2.65 -13.52 -11.94
N ILE A 266 -3.57 -13.67 -10.98
CA ILE A 266 -4.09 -12.53 -10.21
C ILE A 266 -2.99 -11.89 -9.35
N THR A 267 -2.08 -12.69 -8.80
CA THR A 267 -0.92 -12.17 -8.06
C THR A 267 -0.04 -11.32 -8.97
N ALA A 268 0.31 -11.84 -10.14
CA ALA A 268 1.13 -11.14 -11.14
C ALA A 268 0.44 -9.85 -11.64
N LEU A 269 -0.86 -9.91 -11.90
CA LEU A 269 -1.65 -8.75 -12.33
C LEU A 269 -1.77 -7.69 -11.23
N THR A 270 -1.86 -8.10 -9.96
CA THR A 270 -1.88 -7.18 -8.82
C THR A 270 -0.53 -6.45 -8.69
N CYS A 271 0.58 -7.18 -8.81
CA CYS A 271 1.93 -6.60 -8.81
C CYS A 271 2.12 -5.64 -9.99
N SER A 272 1.68 -6.04 -11.18
CA SER A 272 1.78 -5.22 -12.39
C SER A 272 0.91 -3.97 -12.32
N ALA A 273 -0.31 -4.08 -11.79
CA ALA A 273 -1.17 -2.94 -11.56
C ALA A 273 -0.51 -1.94 -10.61
N MET A 274 0.12 -2.42 -9.53
CA MET A 274 0.85 -1.56 -8.59
C MET A 274 2.09 -0.91 -9.24
N ALA A 275 2.83 -1.65 -10.07
CA ALA A 275 3.96 -1.12 -10.86
C ALA A 275 3.54 0.06 -11.76
N VAL A 276 2.45 -0.09 -12.50
CA VAL A 276 1.91 1.00 -13.33
C VAL A 276 1.40 2.14 -12.44
N SER A 277 0.70 1.80 -11.37
CA SER A 277 0.04 2.79 -10.51
C SER A 277 1.03 3.66 -9.76
N ILE A 278 2.22 3.18 -9.42
CA ILE A 278 3.24 4.01 -8.79
C ILE A 278 4.05 4.82 -9.81
N THR A 279 4.32 4.23 -10.98
CA THR A 279 5.24 4.83 -11.97
C THR A 279 4.56 5.91 -12.81
N VAL A 280 3.29 5.73 -13.19
CA VAL A 280 2.60 6.71 -14.04
C VAL A 280 2.39 8.05 -13.32
N PRO A 281 1.96 8.10 -12.04
CA PRO A 281 1.82 9.37 -11.32
C PRO A 281 3.12 10.12 -11.11
N ASP A 282 4.30 9.53 -11.35
CA ASP A 282 5.57 10.28 -11.30
C ASP A 282 5.64 11.40 -12.36
N VAL A 283 4.73 11.40 -13.34
CA VAL A 283 4.52 12.56 -14.22
C VAL A 283 4.29 13.86 -13.44
N PHE A 284 3.69 13.80 -12.24
CA PHE A 284 3.51 14.98 -11.40
C PHE A 284 4.84 15.52 -10.85
N PHE A 285 5.83 14.66 -10.56
CA PHE A 285 7.18 15.11 -10.20
C PHE A 285 7.94 15.67 -11.38
N LEU A 286 7.79 15.08 -12.57
CA LEU A 286 8.36 15.62 -13.80
C LEU A 286 7.82 17.01 -14.10
N ILE A 287 6.50 17.17 -14.06
CA ILE A 287 5.81 18.44 -14.26
C ILE A 287 6.22 19.46 -13.20
N GLY A 288 6.26 19.07 -11.93
CA GLY A 288 6.69 19.93 -10.82
C GLY A 288 8.11 20.46 -11.02
N ALA A 289 9.07 19.55 -11.22
CA ALA A 289 10.48 19.91 -11.41
C ALA A 289 10.70 20.78 -12.67
N TRP A 290 10.02 20.48 -13.78
CA TRP A 290 10.14 21.29 -14.98
C TRP A 290 9.46 22.65 -14.85
N GLY A 291 8.35 22.73 -14.12
CA GLY A 291 7.68 23.97 -13.75
C GLY A 291 8.57 24.87 -12.89
N GLU A 292 9.18 24.33 -11.82
CA GLU A 292 10.13 25.08 -10.96
C GLU A 292 11.31 25.62 -11.75
N SER A 293 11.83 24.84 -12.70
CA SER A 293 12.94 25.27 -13.57
C SER A 293 12.54 26.26 -14.67
N GLY A 294 11.25 26.61 -14.81
CA GLY A 294 10.74 27.50 -15.86
C GLY A 294 10.77 26.90 -17.27
N LYS A 295 11.02 25.59 -17.41
CA LYS A 295 11.08 24.91 -18.72
C LYS A 295 9.72 24.76 -19.38
N ILE A 296 8.65 24.69 -18.59
CA ILE A 296 7.27 24.63 -19.04
C ILE A 296 6.37 25.53 -18.18
N ALA A 297 5.35 26.14 -18.78
CA ALA A 297 4.33 26.86 -18.04
C ALA A 297 3.38 25.86 -17.36
N VAL A 298 3.37 25.84 -16.03
CA VAL A 298 2.56 24.92 -15.22
C VAL A 298 1.83 25.72 -14.15
N PRO A 299 0.55 25.44 -13.88
CA PRO A 299 -0.17 26.00 -12.73
C PRO A 299 0.59 25.81 -11.41
N GLN A 300 0.75 26.87 -10.64
CA GLN A 300 1.47 26.86 -9.36
C GLN A 300 0.97 25.76 -8.41
N ALA A 301 -0.34 25.50 -8.40
CA ALA A 301 -0.95 24.44 -7.61
C ALA A 301 -0.38 23.04 -7.92
N LEU A 302 0.00 22.74 -9.17
CA LEU A 302 0.60 21.45 -9.53
C LEU A 302 2.07 21.34 -9.09
N ILE A 303 2.80 22.48 -9.10
CA ILE A 303 4.18 22.54 -8.63
C ILE A 303 4.21 22.27 -7.12
N GLU A 304 3.45 23.07 -6.35
CA GLU A 304 3.41 23.01 -4.89
C GLU A 304 2.84 21.70 -4.33
N ASN A 305 2.02 20.99 -5.11
CA ASN A 305 1.33 19.79 -4.67
C ASN A 305 1.71 18.53 -5.46
N SER A 306 2.83 18.55 -6.19
CA SER A 306 3.29 17.42 -7.03
C SER A 306 3.30 16.09 -6.25
N TRP A 307 3.82 16.10 -5.02
CA TRP A 307 3.82 14.93 -4.13
C TRP A 307 2.40 14.45 -3.79
N SER A 308 1.52 15.37 -3.38
CA SER A 308 0.12 15.05 -3.04
C SER A 308 -0.66 14.49 -4.22
N PHE A 309 -0.43 15.02 -5.43
CA PHE A 309 -1.03 14.50 -6.66
C PHE A 309 -0.49 13.12 -7.02
N TRP A 310 0.80 12.87 -6.81
CA TRP A 310 1.39 11.53 -6.96
C TRP A 310 0.75 10.52 -6.01
N GLU A 311 0.56 10.88 -4.73
CA GLU A 311 -0.07 9.99 -3.74
C GLU A 311 -1.50 9.64 -4.12
N TYR A 312 -2.31 10.64 -4.44
CA TYR A 312 -3.68 10.44 -4.88
C TYR A 312 -3.72 9.62 -6.18
N GLY A 313 -2.91 9.98 -7.16
CA GLY A 313 -2.82 9.32 -8.47
C GLY A 313 -2.45 7.84 -8.34
N THR A 314 -1.54 7.51 -7.42
CA THR A 314 -1.11 6.13 -7.16
C THR A 314 -2.27 5.28 -6.68
N GLY A 315 -2.99 5.76 -5.66
CA GLY A 315 -4.18 5.07 -5.17
C GLY A 315 -5.27 4.99 -6.24
N PHE A 316 -5.49 6.08 -6.98
CA PHE A 316 -6.53 6.16 -7.99
C PHE A 316 -6.33 5.10 -9.10
N LEU A 317 -5.14 5.04 -9.67
CA LEU A 317 -4.81 4.05 -10.70
C LEU A 317 -4.86 2.62 -10.14
N PHE A 318 -4.37 2.40 -8.92
CA PHE A 318 -4.37 1.06 -8.34
C PHE A 318 -5.79 0.55 -8.12
N GLY A 319 -6.66 1.36 -7.53
CA GLY A 319 -8.07 1.04 -7.33
C GLY A 319 -8.80 0.79 -8.65
N LEU A 320 -8.55 1.63 -9.66
CA LEU A 320 -9.12 1.48 -11.01
C LEU A 320 -8.71 0.13 -11.64
N LEU A 321 -7.40 -0.11 -11.73
CA LEU A 321 -6.84 -1.28 -12.39
C LEU A 321 -7.25 -2.56 -11.68
N ILE A 322 -7.18 -2.62 -10.36
CA ILE A 322 -7.57 -3.83 -9.61
C ILE A 322 -9.04 -4.17 -9.83
N VAL A 323 -9.95 -3.20 -9.82
CA VAL A 323 -11.36 -3.49 -10.10
C VAL A 323 -11.53 -4.01 -11.52
N LEU A 324 -10.93 -3.34 -12.52
CA LEU A 324 -11.01 -3.75 -13.93
C LEU A 324 -10.46 -5.17 -14.15
N LEU A 325 -9.31 -5.48 -13.55
CA LEU A 325 -8.66 -6.80 -13.63
C LEU A 325 -9.52 -7.90 -12.99
N LEU A 326 -10.35 -7.56 -12.00
CA LEU A 326 -11.19 -8.51 -11.30
C LEU A 326 -12.57 -8.72 -11.92
N LEU A 327 -13.03 -7.80 -12.79
CA LEU A 327 -14.33 -7.90 -13.49
C LEU A 327 -14.54 -9.22 -14.26
N PRO A 328 -13.56 -9.80 -14.98
CA PRO A 328 -13.75 -11.08 -15.65
C PRO A 328 -14.10 -12.22 -14.68
N PHE A 329 -13.58 -12.17 -13.45
CA PHE A 329 -13.86 -13.17 -12.41
C PHE A 329 -15.23 -12.98 -11.75
N ALA A 330 -15.87 -11.82 -11.96
CA ALA A 330 -17.25 -11.54 -11.53
C ALA A 330 -18.29 -12.35 -12.32
N LYS A 331 -17.92 -12.89 -13.49
CA LYS A 331 -18.83 -13.58 -14.41
C LYS A 331 -18.90 -15.10 -14.23
N GLN A 332 -18.03 -15.69 -13.41
CA GLN A 332 -17.87 -17.14 -13.32
C GLN A 332 -18.91 -17.79 -12.39
N LYS A 333 -19.63 -18.81 -12.88
CA LYS A 333 -20.49 -19.67 -12.05
C LYS A 333 -19.62 -20.44 -11.06
N LEU A 334 -19.81 -20.19 -9.78
CA LEU A 334 -19.04 -20.82 -8.70
C LEU A 334 -19.53 -22.26 -8.46
N LYS A 335 -18.60 -23.21 -8.38
CA LYS A 335 -18.90 -24.53 -7.81
C LYS A 335 -19.07 -24.33 -6.31
N ASN A 336 -20.26 -24.64 -5.78
CA ASN A 336 -20.54 -24.66 -4.35
C ASN A 336 -19.58 -25.63 -3.69
N ASN A 337 -18.52 -25.13 -3.10
CA ASN A 337 -17.83 -25.67 -1.94
C ASN A 337 -16.68 -24.71 -1.64
N VAL A 338 -16.27 -24.71 -0.38
CA VAL A 338 -14.96 -24.29 0.15
C VAL A 338 -14.88 -22.90 0.77
N THR A 339 -14.91 -22.92 2.10
CA THR A 339 -14.36 -21.90 2.98
C THR A 339 -12.85 -21.70 2.78
N LEU A 340 -12.45 -20.51 2.30
CA LEU A 340 -11.06 -20.06 2.42
C LEU A 340 -10.81 -19.71 3.89
N PHE A 341 -9.65 -20.08 4.42
CA PHE A 341 -9.32 -19.94 5.83
C PHE A 341 -10.26 -20.73 6.75
N GLU A 342 -10.43 -22.02 6.48
CA GLU A 342 -10.74 -22.93 7.58
C GLU A 342 -9.56 -22.88 8.56
N LEU A 343 -9.79 -22.29 9.74
CA LEU A 343 -8.94 -22.43 10.93
C LEU A 343 -9.03 -23.89 11.45
N LYS A 344 -8.94 -24.87 10.55
CA LYS A 344 -9.04 -26.30 10.84
C LYS A 344 -7.87 -26.67 11.74
N GLY A 345 -8.15 -27.38 12.85
CA GLY A 345 -7.14 -27.69 13.88
C GLY A 345 -7.06 -26.69 15.04
N LEU A 346 -7.59 -25.46 14.91
CA LEU A 346 -7.61 -24.51 16.03
C LEU A 346 -8.82 -24.78 16.97
N PRO A 347 -8.61 -24.78 18.30
CA PRO A 347 -9.70 -24.84 19.28
C PRO A 347 -10.74 -23.74 19.06
N LYS A 348 -12.02 -24.01 19.38
CA LYS A 348 -13.12 -23.04 19.21
C LYS A 348 -12.85 -21.71 19.92
N VAL A 349 -12.19 -21.73 21.07
CA VAL A 349 -11.81 -20.54 21.84
C VAL A 349 -10.82 -19.69 21.06
N LEU A 350 -9.76 -20.31 20.51
CA LEU A 350 -8.73 -19.62 19.76
C LEU A 350 -9.26 -19.00 18.46
N LYS A 351 -10.22 -19.67 17.79
CA LYS A 351 -10.96 -19.09 16.65
C LYS A 351 -11.70 -17.81 17.01
N LYS A 352 -12.33 -17.76 18.18
CA LYS A 352 -13.02 -16.55 18.67
C LYS A 352 -12.03 -15.44 18.98
N ILE A 353 -10.91 -15.76 19.63
CA ILE A 353 -9.84 -14.79 19.93
C ILE A 353 -9.30 -14.18 18.63
N VAL A 354 -8.97 -15.00 17.63
CA VAL A 354 -8.49 -14.53 16.31
C VAL A 354 -9.51 -13.63 15.63
N ALA A 355 -10.80 -13.96 15.69
CA ALA A 355 -11.86 -13.11 15.12
C ALA A 355 -11.99 -11.77 15.85
N VAL A 356 -11.88 -11.75 17.18
CA VAL A 356 -11.91 -10.52 17.99
C VAL A 356 -10.68 -9.65 17.71
N LEU A 357 -9.49 -10.25 17.62
CA LEU A 357 -8.26 -9.53 17.26
C LEU A 357 -8.34 -8.96 15.85
N ALA A 358 -8.80 -9.76 14.88
CA ALA A 358 -9.00 -9.31 13.50
C ALA A 358 -9.95 -8.11 13.46
N PHE A 359 -11.04 -8.16 14.21
CA PHE A 359 -11.98 -7.06 14.36
C PHE A 359 -11.34 -5.81 14.98
N ALA A 360 -10.65 -5.96 16.11
CA ALA A 360 -9.97 -4.87 16.80
C ALA A 360 -8.93 -4.19 15.89
N CYS A 361 -8.11 -4.98 15.18
CA CYS A 361 -7.11 -4.44 14.25
C CYS A 361 -7.76 -3.67 13.08
N THR A 362 -8.84 -4.21 12.52
CA THR A 362 -9.50 -3.67 11.31
C THR A 362 -10.33 -2.42 11.60
N PHE A 363 -11.10 -2.43 12.67
CA PHE A 363 -12.12 -1.41 12.92
C PHE A 363 -11.81 -0.47 14.09
N CYS A 364 -10.85 -0.81 14.96
CA CYS A 364 -10.49 0.02 16.10
C CYS A 364 -9.07 0.58 15.97
N LEU A 365 -8.06 -0.28 15.88
CA LEU A 365 -6.65 0.12 15.96
C LEU A 365 -6.22 0.98 14.77
N ALA A 366 -6.57 0.59 13.54
CA ALA A 366 -6.15 1.34 12.36
C ALA A 366 -6.71 2.78 12.32
N PRO A 367 -8.00 3.03 12.64
CA PRO A 367 -8.49 4.40 12.81
C PRO A 367 -7.84 5.14 13.98
N VAL A 368 -7.63 4.49 15.14
CA VAL A 368 -6.99 5.13 16.31
C VAL A 368 -5.56 5.57 16.00
N LEU A 369 -4.80 4.77 15.24
CA LEU A 369 -3.44 5.15 14.84
C LEU A 369 -3.44 6.29 13.82
N ALA A 370 -4.43 6.35 12.92
CA ALA A 370 -4.61 7.48 12.01
C ALA A 370 -4.98 8.77 12.75
N VAL A 371 -5.76 8.66 13.83
CA VAL A 371 -6.06 9.76 14.74
C VAL A 371 -4.77 10.22 15.41
N ALA A 372 -4.05 9.31 16.07
CA ALA A 372 -2.81 9.62 16.79
C ALA A 372 -1.77 10.32 15.90
N SER A 373 -1.49 9.81 14.70
CA SER A 373 -0.49 10.41 13.81
C SER A 373 -0.84 11.81 13.33
N ARG A 374 -2.13 12.17 13.30
CA ARG A 374 -2.58 13.52 12.91
C ARG A 374 -2.66 14.48 14.09
N MET A 375 -2.52 13.97 15.30
CA MET A 375 -2.68 14.75 16.53
C MET A 375 -1.36 15.20 17.14
N ASP A 376 -0.23 14.69 16.64
CA ASP A 376 1.11 15.20 16.96
C ASP A 376 1.28 16.69 16.59
N GLU A 377 0.40 17.26 15.77
CA GLU A 377 0.37 18.68 15.41
C GLU A 377 -0.63 19.54 16.23
N MET A 378 -1.39 18.94 17.15
CA MET A 378 -2.34 19.66 18.01
C MET A 378 -1.74 19.95 19.39
N SER A 379 -2.04 21.12 19.98
CA SER A 379 -1.64 21.41 21.36
C SER A 379 -2.10 20.30 22.32
N GLU A 380 -1.27 19.90 23.30
CA GLU A 380 -1.54 18.79 24.25
C GLU A 380 -2.96 18.82 24.86
N LYS A 381 -3.54 20.00 25.04
CA LYS A 381 -4.88 20.21 25.61
C LYS A 381 -6.04 19.76 24.70
N ALA A 382 -5.84 19.68 23.39
CA ALA A 382 -6.85 19.24 22.43
C ALA A 382 -6.67 17.77 21.99
N VAL A 383 -5.53 17.16 22.32
CA VAL A 383 -5.17 15.80 21.91
C VAL A 383 -6.01 14.73 22.64
N LEU A 384 -6.18 14.88 23.95
CA LEU A 384 -6.92 13.89 24.73
C LEU A 384 -8.43 13.85 24.37
N PRO A 385 -9.16 14.98 24.27
CA PRO A 385 -10.58 14.96 23.96
C PRO A 385 -10.90 14.46 22.54
N ALA A 386 -10.10 14.82 21.53
CA ALA A 386 -10.33 14.38 20.15
C ALA A 386 -9.94 12.90 19.93
N THR A 387 -8.89 12.41 20.59
CA THR A 387 -8.54 10.97 20.58
C THR A 387 -9.62 10.15 21.25
N VAL A 388 -10.09 10.61 22.41
CA VAL A 388 -11.19 9.96 23.15
C VAL A 388 -12.47 10.03 22.34
N ALA A 389 -12.82 11.15 21.71
CA ALA A 389 -14.02 11.26 20.87
C ALA A 389 -13.95 10.35 19.63
N ALA A 390 -12.85 10.33 18.90
CA ALA A 390 -12.69 9.46 17.73
C ALA A 390 -12.64 7.98 18.11
N ALA A 391 -11.98 7.63 19.22
CA ALA A 391 -12.00 6.28 19.77
C ALA A 391 -13.39 5.89 20.29
N VAL A 392 -14.11 6.79 20.97
CA VAL A 392 -15.46 6.54 21.50
C VAL A 392 -16.50 6.48 20.38
N ILE A 393 -16.37 7.28 19.32
CA ILE A 393 -17.24 7.20 18.13
C ILE A 393 -16.91 5.94 17.34
N GLY A 394 -15.62 5.64 17.12
CA GLY A 394 -15.16 4.45 16.42
C GLY A 394 -15.57 3.17 17.15
N VAL A 395 -15.22 3.05 18.43
CA VAL A 395 -15.60 1.94 19.31
C VAL A 395 -17.10 1.93 19.54
N GLY A 396 -17.77 3.07 19.71
CA GLY A 396 -19.22 3.18 19.93
C GLY A 396 -20.04 2.73 18.72
N LEU A 397 -19.68 3.16 17.51
CA LEU A 397 -20.29 2.68 16.27
C LEU A 397 -20.03 1.19 16.07
N THR A 398 -18.81 0.73 16.41
CA THR A 398 -18.37 -0.65 16.31
C THR A 398 -19.05 -1.56 17.35
N VAL A 399 -19.26 -1.09 18.58
CA VAL A 399 -19.98 -1.78 19.67
C VAL A 399 -21.48 -1.78 19.40
N LEU A 400 -22.09 -0.66 18.98
CA LEU A 400 -23.49 -0.62 18.51
C LEU A 400 -23.73 -1.61 17.37
N PHE A 401 -22.75 -1.78 16.48
CA PHE A 401 -22.78 -2.76 15.39
C PHE A 401 -22.71 -4.21 15.87
N THR A 402 -21.96 -4.47 16.96
CA THR A 402 -21.68 -5.81 17.50
C THR A 402 -22.78 -6.28 18.47
N VAL A 403 -23.25 -5.40 19.35
CA VAL A 403 -24.29 -5.68 20.37
C VAL A 403 -25.65 -5.98 19.73
N LYS A 404 -25.94 -5.41 18.55
CA LYS A 404 -27.19 -5.66 17.83
C LYS A 404 -27.23 -7.03 17.12
N ASN A 405 -26.10 -7.76 16.99
CA ASN A 405 -26.00 -8.98 16.15
C ASN A 405 -25.35 -10.18 16.87
N LYS A 406 -26.09 -10.81 17.79
CA LYS A 406 -25.60 -11.81 18.77
C LYS A 406 -25.19 -13.21 18.26
N LYS A 407 -25.15 -13.55 16.95
CA LYS A 407 -25.18 -14.99 16.55
C LYS A 407 -24.18 -15.54 15.51
N THR A 408 -23.24 -14.80 14.93
CA THR A 408 -22.27 -15.39 13.98
C THR A 408 -20.88 -14.73 14.01
N LEU A 409 -19.85 -15.48 13.62
CA LEU A 409 -18.48 -14.99 13.28
C LEU A 409 -18.45 -14.00 12.09
N SER A 410 -19.62 -13.65 11.55
CA SER A 410 -19.87 -12.49 10.70
C SER A 410 -20.40 -11.37 11.62
N PRO A 411 -19.80 -10.17 11.63
CA PRO A 411 -20.22 -9.02 12.46
C PRO A 411 -21.69 -8.58 12.32
N LEU A 412 -22.49 -9.23 11.47
CA LEU A 412 -23.84 -8.79 11.12
C LEU A 412 -24.93 -9.85 11.17
N GLY A 413 -24.65 -11.14 11.45
CA GLY A 413 -25.64 -12.19 11.11
C GLY A 413 -25.98 -12.23 9.60
N LYS A 414 -25.20 -11.49 8.80
CA LYS A 414 -25.34 -11.31 7.36
C LYS A 414 -24.21 -12.03 6.65
N THR A 415 -24.37 -12.28 5.36
CA THR A 415 -23.26 -12.80 4.55
C THR A 415 -22.07 -11.81 4.56
N PRO A 416 -20.83 -12.28 4.45
CA PRO A 416 -19.65 -11.40 4.43
C PRO A 416 -19.75 -10.26 3.42
N ALA A 417 -20.39 -10.50 2.28
CA ALA A 417 -20.69 -9.51 1.25
C ALA A 417 -21.60 -8.37 1.72
N GLN A 418 -22.61 -8.69 2.52
CA GLN A 418 -23.51 -7.71 3.13
C GLN A 418 -22.81 -6.96 4.26
N ALA A 419 -21.87 -7.60 4.96
CA ALA A 419 -21.02 -6.95 5.93
C ALA A 419 -20.07 -5.94 5.30
N ALA A 420 -19.37 -6.35 4.25
CA ALA A 420 -18.49 -5.48 3.50
C ALA A 420 -19.25 -4.31 2.85
N ARG A 421 -20.47 -4.57 2.34
CA ARG A 421 -21.38 -3.53 1.86
C ARG A 421 -21.57 -2.45 2.91
N THR A 422 -21.92 -2.79 4.16
CA THR A 422 -22.16 -1.79 5.19
C THR A 422 -20.87 -1.18 5.75
N ALA A 423 -19.84 -1.99 5.98
CA ALA A 423 -18.60 -1.55 6.62
C ALA A 423 -17.75 -0.63 5.74
N CYS A 424 -17.69 -0.87 4.42
CA CYS A 424 -16.89 -0.08 3.49
C CYS A 424 -17.20 1.43 3.54
N PRO A 425 -18.45 1.90 3.31
CA PRO A 425 -18.75 3.33 3.32
C PRO A 425 -18.63 3.95 4.71
N ILE A 426 -18.91 3.19 5.78
CA ILE A 426 -18.74 3.67 7.16
C ILE A 426 -17.26 3.93 7.45
N LEU A 427 -16.41 2.94 7.19
CA LEU A 427 -14.97 3.05 7.46
C LEU A 427 -14.34 4.14 6.58
N PHE A 428 -14.75 4.24 5.30
CA PHE A 428 -14.33 5.32 4.42
C PHE A 428 -14.77 6.70 4.92
N ALA A 429 -16.01 6.83 5.40
CA ALA A 429 -16.49 8.08 6.00
C ALA A 429 -15.73 8.46 7.27
N VAL A 430 -15.39 7.49 8.14
CA VAL A 430 -14.53 7.74 9.31
C VAL A 430 -13.20 8.32 8.85
N TYR A 431 -12.51 7.67 7.91
CA TYR A 431 -11.24 8.18 7.37
C TYR A 431 -11.38 9.55 6.70
N ALA A 432 -12.47 9.79 5.98
CA ALA A 432 -12.72 11.11 5.40
C ALA A 432 -12.90 12.19 6.46
N LEU A 433 -13.64 11.90 7.54
CA LEU A 433 -13.79 12.82 8.67
C LEU A 433 -12.43 13.11 9.34
N LEU A 434 -11.61 12.07 9.53
CA LEU A 434 -10.25 12.24 10.06
C LEU A 434 -9.41 13.17 9.18
N TYR A 435 -9.45 12.98 7.86
CA TYR A 435 -8.68 13.80 6.93
C TYR A 435 -9.15 15.26 6.93
N PHE A 436 -10.46 15.50 6.85
CA PHE A 436 -11.00 16.85 6.70
C PHE A 436 -11.02 17.68 7.98
N PHE A 437 -11.16 17.03 9.15
CA PHE A 437 -11.48 17.73 10.40
C PHE A 437 -10.52 17.44 11.56
N ILE A 438 -9.54 16.53 11.42
CA ILE A 438 -8.58 16.22 12.49
C ILE A 438 -7.14 16.52 12.04
N GLY A 439 -6.36 17.10 12.95
CA GLY A 439 -5.00 17.60 12.69
C GLY A 439 -5.04 18.92 11.93
N PRO A 440 -4.48 19.01 10.71
CA PRO A 440 -4.52 20.23 9.89
C PRO A 440 -5.92 20.72 9.50
N ALA A 441 -6.97 19.94 9.77
CA ALA A 441 -8.37 20.28 9.54
C ALA A 441 -8.63 20.96 8.17
N TYR A 442 -8.16 20.33 7.09
CA TYR A 442 -8.11 20.91 5.74
C TYR A 442 -9.41 21.54 5.23
N ALA A 443 -10.58 21.04 5.66
CA ALA A 443 -11.85 21.60 5.25
C ALA A 443 -12.11 23.01 5.84
N LEU A 444 -11.45 23.35 6.95
CA LEU A 444 -11.59 24.62 7.66
C LEU A 444 -10.60 25.69 7.18
N HIS A 445 -9.54 25.31 6.46
CA HIS A 445 -8.59 26.26 5.90
C HIS A 445 -9.10 26.83 4.56
N GLN A 446 -9.21 28.15 4.50
CA GLN A 446 -9.63 28.90 3.31
C GLN A 446 -8.50 29.84 2.86
N PRO A 447 -8.15 29.88 1.56
CA PRO A 447 -8.71 29.07 0.49
C PRO A 447 -8.26 27.60 0.57
N GLN A 448 -9.12 26.68 0.15
CA GLN A 448 -8.79 25.26 0.11
C GLN A 448 -7.72 24.97 -0.95
N SER A 449 -6.74 24.14 -0.62
CA SER A 449 -5.76 23.64 -1.60
C SER A 449 -6.44 22.85 -2.72
N ALA A 450 -5.84 22.81 -3.91
CA ALA A 450 -6.36 22.03 -5.03
C ALA A 450 -6.53 20.53 -4.69
N VAL A 451 -5.63 20.00 -3.86
CA VAL A 451 -5.68 18.62 -3.36
C VAL A 451 -6.86 18.43 -2.41
N THR A 452 -7.10 19.35 -1.48
CA THR A 452 -8.26 19.29 -0.58
C THR A 452 -9.57 19.26 -1.37
N SER A 453 -9.69 20.13 -2.38
CA SER A 453 -10.84 20.17 -3.28
C SER A 453 -11.03 18.85 -4.04
N LEU A 454 -9.95 18.27 -4.56
CA LEU A 454 -9.96 16.95 -5.20
C LEU A 454 -10.43 15.84 -4.24
N MET A 455 -9.97 15.87 -2.99
CA MET A 455 -10.36 14.92 -1.96
C MET A 455 -11.85 15.04 -1.62
N MET A 456 -12.38 16.26 -1.48
CA MET A 456 -13.80 16.52 -1.24
C MET A 456 -14.67 16.01 -2.39
N PHE A 457 -14.26 16.33 -3.62
CA PHE A 457 -14.92 15.85 -4.84
C PHE A 457 -14.93 14.32 -4.91
N SER A 458 -13.80 13.68 -4.60
CA SER A 458 -13.66 12.22 -4.61
C SER A 458 -14.55 11.55 -3.57
N PHE A 459 -14.64 12.11 -2.37
CA PHE A 459 -15.54 11.63 -1.32
C PHE A 459 -17.01 11.75 -1.74
N ALA A 460 -17.42 12.90 -2.27
CA ALA A 460 -18.79 13.14 -2.72
C ALA A 460 -19.19 12.20 -3.86
N LEU A 461 -18.35 12.06 -4.89
CA LEU A 461 -18.58 11.17 -6.01
C LEU A 461 -18.60 9.70 -5.59
N PHE A 462 -17.73 9.28 -4.66
CA PHE A 462 -17.77 7.93 -4.12
C PHE A 462 -19.11 7.67 -3.42
N CYS A 463 -19.58 8.58 -2.56
CA CYS A 463 -20.86 8.45 -1.85
C CYS A 463 -22.04 8.36 -2.83
N LEU A 464 -22.10 9.25 -3.83
CA LEU A 464 -23.12 9.22 -4.87
C LEU A 464 -23.07 7.92 -5.69
N GLY A 465 -21.89 7.55 -6.17
CA GLY A 465 -21.66 6.31 -6.91
C GLY A 465 -22.04 5.08 -6.10
N TYR A 466 -21.77 5.09 -4.79
CA TYR A 466 -22.12 4.01 -3.88
C TYR A 466 -23.63 3.79 -3.79
N VAL A 467 -24.41 4.87 -3.69
CA VAL A 467 -25.88 4.81 -3.68
C VAL A 467 -26.40 4.29 -5.03
N LEU A 468 -25.89 4.84 -6.14
CA LEU A 468 -26.28 4.44 -7.49
C LEU A 468 -25.97 2.97 -7.79
N LEU A 469 -24.74 2.54 -7.53
CA LEU A 469 -24.32 1.15 -7.70
C LEU A 469 -25.14 0.23 -6.79
N SER A 470 -25.39 0.63 -5.54
CA SER A 470 -26.26 -0.09 -4.62
C SER A 470 -27.68 -0.29 -5.15
N ALA A 471 -28.23 0.69 -5.86
CA ALA A 471 -29.56 0.62 -6.47
C ALA A 471 -29.56 -0.28 -7.71
N LEU A 472 -28.57 -0.14 -8.60
CA LEU A 472 -28.38 -0.97 -9.79
C LEU A 472 -28.26 -2.46 -9.42
N LEU A 473 -27.44 -2.75 -8.40
CA LEU A 473 -27.24 -4.13 -7.93
C LEU A 473 -28.50 -4.73 -7.26
N ARG A 474 -29.37 -3.91 -6.65
CA ARG A 474 -30.64 -4.39 -6.05
C ARG A 474 -31.70 -4.71 -7.10
N LYS A 475 -31.79 -3.92 -8.18
CA LYS A 475 -32.77 -4.13 -9.26
C LYS A 475 -32.57 -5.47 -9.98
N LYS A 476 -31.35 -6.02 -9.98
CA LYS A 476 -31.01 -7.29 -10.64
C LYS A 476 -31.21 -8.54 -9.78
N THR A 477 -31.43 -8.37 -8.48
CA THR A 477 -31.68 -9.46 -7.53
C THR A 477 -33.16 -9.67 -7.21
N LYS A 478 -34.02 -8.78 -7.71
CA LYS A 478 -35.47 -8.98 -7.80
C LYS A 478 -35.77 -9.50 -9.20
#